data_AF-A0A8S2MES6-F1
#
_entry.id   AF-A0A8S2MES6-F1
#
_cell.length_a   1.000
_cell.length_b   1.000
_cell.length_c   1.000
_cell.angle_alpha   90.00
_cell.angle_beta   90.00
_cell.angle_gamma   90.00
#
_symmetry.space_group_name_H-M   'P 1'
#
loop_
_entity.id
_entity.type
_entity.pdbx_description
1 polymer ?
#
loop_
_entity_poly.entity_id
_entity_poly.type
_entity_poly.pdbx_seq_one_letter_code
_entity_poly.pdbx_strand_id
1 'polypeptide(L)'
;MNFLDQIAKNPLPSQNRSYQTPMDDQHFEILVRKIVHETNDPEKKLEILYQSRGFFSGEQAGHIVSSITRPKDRMKAILIVEPRLIPMTCQQARNILATITVHNDRLEALQYVKRALNDAHTQEGTDYILSVFPFYEDKLKAGAILETIIAREGVRVAAGGHIGYGALGSTVVRAPPLNPHFYGPVANQIAHLP
;
A
#
# COMPACT_ATOMS: atom_id res chain seq x y z
N MET A 1 -14.19 -17.89 16.03
CA MET A 1 -13.75 -17.10 14.86
C MET A 1 -12.75 -16.09 15.39
N ASN A 2 -11.45 -16.27 15.11
CA ASN A 2 -10.41 -15.44 15.71
C ASN A 2 -10.48 -14.02 15.16
N PHE A 3 -10.31 -13.03 16.04
CA PHE A 3 -10.31 -11.61 15.72
C PHE A 3 -9.28 -11.25 14.63
N LEU A 4 -8.14 -11.95 14.62
CA LEU A 4 -7.10 -11.85 13.59
C LEU A 4 -7.58 -12.30 12.19
N ASP A 5 -8.49 -13.26 12.11
CA ASP A 5 -9.07 -13.71 10.82
C ASP A 5 -10.10 -12.72 10.26
N GLN A 6 -10.66 -11.83 11.11
CA GLN A 6 -11.56 -10.76 10.66
C GLN A 6 -10.77 -9.56 10.10
N ILE A 7 -9.59 -9.25 10.65
CA ILE A 7 -8.70 -8.20 10.14
C ILE A 7 -8.21 -8.55 8.73
N ALA A 8 -7.90 -9.82 8.46
CA ALA A 8 -7.55 -10.29 7.11
C ALA A 8 -8.68 -10.10 6.08
N LYS A 9 -9.94 -10.10 6.53
CA LYS A 9 -11.12 -9.97 5.65
C LYS A 9 -11.55 -8.52 5.42
N ASN A 10 -11.22 -7.60 6.33
CA ASN A 10 -11.66 -6.21 6.29
C ASN A 10 -10.48 -5.24 6.49
N PRO A 11 -9.74 -4.90 5.42
CA PRO A 11 -8.66 -3.91 5.49
C PRO A 11 -9.22 -2.52 5.85
N LEU A 12 -8.56 -1.83 6.79
CA LEU A 12 -8.93 -0.50 7.24
C LEU A 12 -8.91 0.52 6.07
N PRO A 13 -9.79 1.54 6.09
CA PRO A 13 -9.88 2.54 5.03
C PRO A 13 -8.58 3.33 4.88
N SER A 14 -8.15 3.58 3.64
CA SER A 14 -6.92 4.31 3.32
C SER A 14 -7.03 5.77 3.75
N GLN A 15 -6.38 6.14 4.85
CA GLN A 15 -6.23 7.54 5.26
C GLN A 15 -5.12 8.24 4.45
N ASN A 16 -5.14 9.58 4.37
CA ASN A 16 -4.07 10.39 3.78
C ASN A 16 -2.76 10.18 4.58
N ARG A 17 -1.84 9.38 4.05
CA ARG A 17 -0.62 8.92 4.74
C ARG A 17 0.56 9.89 4.64
N SER A 18 0.44 10.95 3.85
CA SER A 18 1.53 11.87 3.48
C SER A 18 2.03 12.78 4.61
N TYR A 19 1.31 12.89 5.73
CA TYR A 19 1.69 13.73 6.88
C TYR A 19 1.97 12.92 8.15
N GLN A 20 2.06 11.60 8.04
CA GLN A 20 2.26 10.72 9.19
C GLN A 20 3.74 10.49 9.43
N THR A 21 4.19 10.70 10.67
CA THR A 21 5.55 10.38 11.09
C THR A 21 5.63 8.93 11.55
N PRO A 22 6.70 8.19 11.19
CA PRO A 22 6.94 6.87 11.74
C PRO A 22 7.10 6.94 13.26
N MET A 23 6.84 5.81 13.92
CA MET A 23 7.18 5.61 15.33
C MET A 23 8.66 5.94 15.55
N ASP A 24 8.99 6.61 16.65
CA ASP A 24 10.39 6.87 16.99
C ASP A 24 11.13 5.58 17.36
N ASP A 25 12.45 5.62 17.23
CA ASP A 25 13.31 4.45 17.38
C ASP A 25 13.21 3.82 18.77
N GLN A 26 13.04 4.62 19.83
CA GLN A 26 12.95 4.09 21.20
C GLN A 26 11.67 3.27 21.39
N HIS A 27 10.52 3.81 20.99
CA HIS A 27 9.25 3.08 21.07
C HIS A 27 9.25 1.86 20.13
N PHE A 28 9.86 1.99 18.96
CA PHE A 28 9.99 0.89 18.00
C PHE A 28 10.84 -0.25 18.57
N GLU A 29 11.98 0.06 19.17
CA GLU A 29 12.85 -0.95 19.76
C GLU A 29 12.19 -1.67 20.93
N ILE A 30 11.42 -0.96 21.75
CA ILE A 30 10.60 -1.56 22.82
C ILE A 30 9.56 -2.52 22.24
N LEU A 31 8.88 -2.13 21.15
CA LEU A 31 7.91 -3.00 20.48
C LEU A 31 8.55 -4.28 19.96
N VAL A 32 9.66 -4.15 19.22
CA VAL A 32 10.37 -5.31 18.66
C VAL A 32 10.87 -6.24 19.76
N ARG A 33 11.44 -5.69 20.85
CA ARG A 33 11.86 -6.49 22.01
C ARG A 33 10.70 -7.27 22.60
N LYS A 34 9.51 -6.69 22.73
CA LYS A 34 8.31 -7.41 23.20
C LYS A 34 7.90 -8.55 22.26
N ILE A 35 7.94 -8.33 20.94
CA ILE A 35 7.61 -9.35 19.93
C ILE A 35 8.62 -10.50 19.94
N VAL A 36 9.91 -10.19 20.07
CA VAL A 36 11.00 -11.17 20.07
C VAL A 36 11.04 -11.96 21.38
N HIS A 37 10.79 -11.31 22.52
CA HIS A 37 10.84 -11.94 23.84
C HIS A 37 9.67 -12.89 24.09
N GLU A 38 8.52 -12.67 23.44
CA GLU A 38 7.43 -13.63 23.43
C GLU A 38 7.89 -14.88 22.66
N THR A 39 8.04 -16.02 23.32
CA THR A 39 8.58 -17.26 22.71
C THR A 39 7.55 -18.37 22.61
N ASN A 40 6.51 -18.31 23.46
CA ASN A 40 5.61 -19.42 23.69
C ASN A 40 4.36 -19.38 22.80
N ASP A 41 3.92 -18.20 22.40
CA ASP A 41 2.67 -18.04 21.65
C ASP A 41 2.84 -17.13 20.41
N PRO A 42 2.72 -17.68 19.19
CA PRO A 42 2.78 -16.90 17.96
C PRO A 42 1.58 -15.96 17.78
N GLU A 43 0.40 -16.28 18.30
CA GLU A 43 -0.77 -15.40 18.21
C GLU A 43 -0.58 -14.17 19.09
N LYS A 44 0.01 -14.35 20.27
CA LYS A 44 0.34 -13.26 21.18
C LYS A 44 1.35 -12.28 20.59
N LYS A 45 2.30 -12.73 19.74
CA LYS A 45 3.18 -11.83 18.98
C LYS A 45 2.38 -10.89 18.07
N LEU A 46 1.41 -11.45 17.35
CA LEU A 46 0.55 -10.70 16.44
C LEU A 46 -0.38 -9.77 17.23
N GLU A 47 -0.83 -10.19 18.41
CA GLU A 47 -1.63 -9.35 19.30
C GLU A 47 -0.83 -8.15 19.82
N ILE A 48 0.42 -8.34 20.27
CA ILE A 48 1.31 -7.24 20.67
C ILE A 48 1.49 -6.25 19.50
N LEU A 49 1.73 -6.77 18.29
CA LEU A 49 1.85 -5.94 17.09
C LEU A 49 0.55 -5.21 16.76
N TYR A 50 -0.61 -5.86 16.95
CA TYR A 50 -1.91 -5.25 16.71
C TYR A 50 -2.24 -4.15 17.74
N GLN A 51 -1.91 -4.37 19.01
CA GLN A 51 -2.14 -3.41 20.10
C GLN A 51 -1.18 -2.21 20.06
N SER A 52 -0.03 -2.34 19.36
CA SER A 52 0.90 -1.24 19.17
C SER A 52 0.22 -0.05 18.47
N ARG A 53 0.61 1.17 18.83
CA ARG A 53 0.08 2.41 18.22
C ARG A 53 1.18 3.08 17.41
N GLY A 54 0.79 3.83 16.37
CA GLY A 54 1.73 4.57 15.52
C GLY A 54 1.84 3.99 14.12
N PHE A 55 2.57 4.72 13.27
CA PHE A 55 2.84 4.37 11.89
C PHE A 55 4.24 3.77 11.75
N PHE A 56 4.45 3.00 10.69
CA PHE A 56 5.72 2.34 10.42
C PHE A 56 6.33 2.85 9.12
N SER A 57 7.64 3.08 9.16
CA SER A 57 8.43 3.20 7.93
C SER A 57 8.55 1.85 7.23
N GLY A 58 8.93 1.86 5.95
CA GLY A 58 9.20 0.62 5.21
C GLY A 58 10.28 -0.25 5.86
N GLU A 59 11.30 0.38 6.46
CA GLU A 59 12.36 -0.32 7.19
C GLU A 59 11.85 -0.96 8.50
N GLN A 60 11.08 -0.21 9.29
CA GLN A 60 10.46 -0.70 10.51
C GLN A 60 9.52 -1.88 10.23
N ALA A 61 8.72 -1.79 9.16
CA ALA A 61 7.85 -2.87 8.72
C ALA A 61 8.66 -4.12 8.31
N GLY A 62 9.73 -3.95 7.54
CA GLY A 62 10.62 -5.05 7.17
C GLY A 62 11.22 -5.75 8.38
N HIS A 63 11.65 -4.98 9.38
CA HIS A 63 12.21 -5.51 10.62
C HIS A 63 11.17 -6.29 11.43
N ILE A 64 9.95 -5.76 11.59
CA ILE A 64 8.83 -6.48 12.25
C ILE A 64 8.55 -7.81 11.55
N VAL A 65 8.39 -7.81 10.23
CA VAL A 65 8.06 -9.03 9.47
C VAL A 65 9.20 -10.05 9.58
N SER A 66 10.47 -9.61 9.54
CA SER A 66 11.63 -10.48 9.69
C SER A 66 11.73 -11.12 11.08
N SER A 67 11.27 -10.42 12.13
CA SER A 67 11.30 -10.91 13.51
C SER A 67 10.36 -12.09 13.77
N ILE A 68 9.38 -12.30 12.88
CA ILE A 68 8.42 -13.40 12.97
C ILE A 68 8.99 -14.61 12.24
N THR A 69 9.09 -15.74 12.94
CA THR A 69 9.72 -16.95 12.40
C THR A 69 8.82 -17.71 11.42
N ARG A 70 7.51 -17.77 11.71
CA ARG A 70 6.55 -18.59 10.95
C ARG A 70 6.06 -17.85 9.69
N PRO A 71 6.17 -18.44 8.49
CA PRO A 71 5.74 -17.80 7.24
C PRO A 71 4.26 -17.36 7.23
N LYS A 72 3.35 -18.20 7.72
CA LYS A 72 1.91 -17.87 7.80
C LYS A 72 1.63 -16.64 8.67
N ASP A 73 2.42 -16.46 9.74
CA ASP A 73 2.27 -15.34 10.66
C ASP A 73 2.94 -14.07 10.10
N ARG A 74 3.95 -14.19 9.23
CA ARG A 74 4.51 -13.05 8.49
C ARG A 74 3.46 -12.39 7.62
N MET A 75 2.64 -13.18 6.91
CA MET A 75 1.54 -12.63 6.10
C MET A 75 0.52 -11.89 6.98
N LYS A 76 0.14 -12.48 8.12
CA LYS A 76 -0.74 -11.81 9.10
C LYS A 76 -0.14 -10.51 9.62
N ALA A 77 1.17 -10.47 9.86
CA ALA A 77 1.84 -9.26 10.28
C ALA A 77 1.84 -8.17 9.20
N ILE A 78 2.03 -8.53 7.93
CA ILE A 78 1.90 -7.59 6.81
C ILE A 78 0.50 -7.00 6.77
N LEU A 79 -0.54 -7.83 6.95
CA LEU A 79 -1.93 -7.36 7.02
C LEU A 79 -2.17 -6.38 8.19
N ILE A 80 -1.56 -6.63 9.35
CA ILE A 80 -1.65 -5.75 10.53
C ILE A 80 -0.86 -4.44 10.35
N VAL A 81 0.20 -4.46 9.55
CA VAL A 81 1.11 -3.32 9.32
C VAL A 81 0.67 -2.48 8.13
N GLU A 82 0.07 -3.06 7.07
CA GLU A 82 -0.31 -2.36 5.83
C GLU A 82 -1.11 -1.07 6.06
N PRO A 83 -2.14 -1.04 6.93
CA PRO A 83 -2.92 0.18 7.14
C PRO A 83 -2.12 1.30 7.81
N ARG A 84 -1.05 0.94 8.50
CA ARG A 84 -0.19 1.82 9.30
C ARG A 84 1.15 2.10 8.62
N LEU A 85 1.30 1.68 7.37
CA LEU A 85 2.52 1.89 6.60
C LEU A 85 2.51 3.28 5.95
N ILE A 86 3.52 4.10 6.25
CA ILE A 86 3.71 5.40 5.59
C ILE A 86 4.17 5.21 4.13
N PRO A 87 4.06 6.23 3.27
CA PRO A 87 4.59 6.17 1.92
C PRO A 87 6.08 5.81 1.91
N MET A 88 6.47 4.87 1.04
CA MET A 88 7.81 4.33 0.97
C MET A 88 8.23 4.05 -0.47
N THR A 89 9.52 3.88 -0.68
CA THR A 89 10.08 3.54 -1.99
C THR A 89 9.94 2.06 -2.32
N CYS A 90 9.97 1.71 -3.60
CA CYS A 90 9.98 0.35 -4.10
C CYS A 90 11.22 -0.42 -3.60
N GLN A 91 12.33 0.27 -3.34
CA GLN A 91 13.50 -0.32 -2.70
C GLN A 91 13.22 -0.77 -1.26
N GLN A 92 12.52 0.05 -0.47
CA GLN A 92 12.11 -0.33 0.88
C GLN A 92 11.10 -1.49 0.86
N ALA A 93 10.15 -1.43 -0.09
CA ALA A 93 9.18 -2.51 -0.31
C ALA A 93 9.85 -3.84 -0.68
N ARG A 94 10.88 -3.78 -1.54
CA ARG A 94 11.72 -4.93 -1.89
C ARG A 94 12.28 -5.61 -0.64
N ASN A 95 12.76 -4.83 0.33
CA ASN A 95 13.30 -5.39 1.57
C ASN A 95 12.23 -6.12 2.37
N ILE A 96 11.01 -5.58 2.45
CA ILE A 96 9.86 -6.26 3.09
C ILE A 96 9.54 -7.58 2.36
N LEU A 97 9.39 -7.53 1.04
CA LEU A 97 9.03 -8.71 0.24
C LEU A 97 10.11 -9.80 0.26
N ALA A 98 11.38 -9.41 0.34
CA ALA A 98 12.51 -10.33 0.45
C ALA A 98 12.49 -11.14 1.76
N THR A 99 11.86 -10.63 2.83
CA THR A 99 11.69 -11.39 4.08
C THR A 99 10.74 -12.58 3.94
N ILE A 100 9.90 -12.61 2.92
CA ILE A 100 8.94 -13.69 2.68
C ILE A 100 9.65 -14.80 1.91
N THR A 101 9.60 -16.02 2.43
CA THR A 101 10.29 -17.17 1.82
C THR A 101 9.48 -17.83 0.71
N VAL A 102 8.14 -17.81 0.82
CA VAL A 102 7.22 -18.45 -0.12
C VAL A 102 6.91 -17.52 -1.29
N HIS A 103 7.10 -17.98 -2.54
CA HIS A 103 6.94 -17.15 -3.73
C HIS A 103 5.49 -16.68 -3.95
N ASN A 104 4.50 -17.56 -3.75
CA ASN A 104 3.09 -17.20 -3.85
C ASN A 104 2.71 -16.10 -2.85
N ASP A 105 3.17 -16.23 -1.61
CA ASP A 105 2.94 -15.23 -0.55
C ASP A 105 3.60 -13.88 -0.89
N ARG A 106 4.69 -13.84 -1.68
CA ARG A 106 5.29 -12.57 -2.13
C ARG A 106 4.37 -11.78 -3.05
N LEU A 107 3.66 -12.46 -3.96
CA LEU A 107 2.68 -11.80 -4.84
C LEU A 107 1.49 -11.27 -4.05
N GLU A 108 1.01 -12.05 -3.08
CA GLU A 108 -0.08 -11.64 -2.19
C GLU A 108 0.35 -10.45 -1.31
N ALA A 109 1.55 -10.49 -0.74
CA ALA A 109 2.10 -9.38 0.03
C ALA A 109 2.26 -8.11 -0.80
N LEU A 110 2.69 -8.23 -2.06
CA LEU A 110 2.78 -7.09 -2.97
C LEU A 110 1.41 -6.42 -3.18
N GLN A 111 0.31 -7.19 -3.24
CA GLN A 111 -1.05 -6.62 -3.36
C GLN A 111 -1.43 -5.74 -2.18
N TYR A 112 -0.91 -6.02 -0.99
CA TYR A 112 -1.13 -5.20 0.21
C TYR A 112 -0.19 -3.99 0.24
N VAL A 113 1.10 -4.24 0.04
CA VAL A 113 2.16 -3.24 0.15
C VAL A 113 2.09 -2.18 -0.94
N LYS A 114 1.55 -2.50 -2.13
CA LYS A 114 1.45 -1.58 -3.28
C LYS A 114 0.81 -0.23 -2.97
N ARG A 115 -0.07 -0.18 -1.96
CA ARG A 115 -0.80 1.03 -1.57
C ARG A 115 0.08 2.13 -0.99
N ALA A 116 1.28 1.77 -0.52
CA ALA A 116 2.22 2.70 0.09
C ALA A 116 3.41 3.05 -0.82
N LEU A 117 3.46 2.53 -2.05
CA LEU A 117 4.56 2.82 -2.99
C LEU A 117 4.40 4.21 -3.61
N ASN A 118 5.49 4.96 -3.73
CA ASN A 118 5.50 6.33 -4.28
C ASN A 118 6.29 6.48 -5.59
N ASP A 119 7.16 5.53 -5.92
CA ASP A 119 8.10 5.56 -7.05
C ASP A 119 7.86 4.39 -8.03
N ALA A 120 6.72 3.71 -7.91
CA ALA A 120 6.34 2.57 -8.76
C ALA A 120 6.17 2.95 -10.25
N HIS A 121 6.03 4.24 -10.57
CA HIS A 121 5.99 4.75 -11.95
C HIS A 121 7.38 4.86 -12.59
N THR A 122 8.45 4.79 -11.78
CA THR A 122 9.83 4.82 -12.30
C THR A 122 10.25 3.44 -12.76
N GLN A 123 11.11 3.39 -13.78
CA GLN A 123 11.71 2.13 -14.23
C GLN A 123 12.53 1.48 -13.12
N GLU A 124 13.34 2.28 -12.40
CA GLU A 124 14.16 1.80 -11.28
C GLU A 124 13.30 1.18 -10.17
N GLY A 125 12.19 1.82 -9.79
CA GLY A 125 11.25 1.31 -8.80
C GLY A 125 10.65 -0.04 -9.21
N THR A 126 10.26 -0.15 -10.48
CA THR A 126 9.74 -1.41 -11.04
C THR A 126 10.78 -2.52 -10.98
N ASP A 127 12.02 -2.23 -11.39
CA ASP A 127 13.12 -3.20 -11.38
C ASP A 127 13.45 -3.68 -9.97
N TYR A 128 13.38 -2.81 -8.95
CA TYR A 128 13.55 -3.22 -7.55
C TYR A 128 12.53 -4.27 -7.12
N ILE A 129 11.25 -4.10 -7.45
CA ILE A 129 10.20 -5.06 -7.09
C ILE A 129 10.38 -6.36 -7.88
N LEU A 130 10.60 -6.28 -9.19
CA LEU A 130 10.75 -7.45 -10.06
C LEU A 130 11.98 -8.29 -9.67
N SER A 131 13.03 -7.68 -9.11
CA SER A 131 14.23 -8.38 -8.63
C SER A 131 13.95 -9.39 -7.52
N VAL A 132 12.84 -9.25 -6.78
CA VAL A 132 12.47 -10.15 -5.67
C VAL A 132 11.89 -11.48 -6.18
N PHE A 133 11.37 -11.51 -7.40
CA PHE A 133 10.71 -12.67 -7.97
C PHE A 133 11.70 -13.47 -8.84
N PRO A 134 11.99 -14.74 -8.52
CA PRO A 134 12.92 -15.53 -9.33
C PRO A 134 12.27 -16.03 -10.62
N PHE A 135 10.98 -16.34 -10.61
CA PHE A 135 10.25 -16.90 -11.74
C PHE A 135 9.69 -15.81 -12.65
N TYR A 136 9.77 -16.05 -13.96
CA TYR A 136 9.26 -15.11 -14.96
C TYR A 136 7.75 -14.90 -14.88
N GLU A 137 6.98 -15.95 -14.61
CA GLU A 137 5.52 -15.86 -14.45
C GLU A 137 5.11 -14.93 -13.30
N ASP A 138 5.84 -14.99 -12.18
CA ASP A 138 5.58 -14.11 -11.04
C ASP A 138 5.99 -12.67 -11.35
N LYS A 139 7.04 -12.44 -12.15
CA LYS A 139 7.41 -11.11 -12.63
C LYS A 139 6.31 -10.48 -13.47
N LEU A 140 5.68 -11.25 -14.37
CA LEU A 140 4.54 -10.77 -15.17
C LEU A 140 3.36 -10.37 -14.29
N LYS A 141 3.01 -11.21 -13.30
CA LYS A 141 1.95 -10.91 -12.34
C LYS A 141 2.28 -9.67 -11.50
N ALA A 142 3.51 -9.56 -11.01
CA ALA A 142 3.98 -8.40 -10.26
C ALA A 142 3.93 -7.12 -11.10
N GLY A 143 4.34 -7.18 -12.38
CA GLY A 143 4.23 -6.07 -13.33
C GLY A 143 2.78 -5.59 -13.48
N ALA A 144 1.85 -6.52 -13.73
CA ALA A 144 0.42 -6.18 -13.82
C ALA A 144 -0.11 -5.53 -12.52
N ILE A 145 0.41 -5.91 -11.35
CA ILE A 145 0.05 -5.28 -10.08
C ILE A 145 0.58 -3.84 -10.00
N LEU A 146 1.82 -3.60 -10.41
CA LEU A 146 2.43 -2.26 -10.41
C LEU A 146 1.72 -1.32 -11.39
N GLU A 147 1.32 -1.82 -12.56
CA GLU A 147 0.51 -1.06 -13.52
C GLU A 147 -0.79 -0.51 -12.90
N THR A 148 -1.41 -1.22 -11.95
CA THR A 148 -2.59 -0.70 -11.23
C THR A 148 -2.30 0.53 -10.38
N ILE A 149 -1.06 0.71 -9.92
CA ILE A 149 -0.62 1.87 -9.15
C ILE A 149 -0.39 3.05 -10.08
N ILE A 150 0.31 2.82 -11.20
CA ILE A 150 0.58 3.84 -12.23
C ILE A 150 -0.74 4.36 -12.78
N ALA A 151 -1.70 3.46 -13.06
CA ALA A 151 -3.04 3.84 -13.45
C ALA A 151 -3.71 4.70 -12.37
N ARG A 152 -3.53 4.42 -11.07
CA ARG A 152 -4.11 5.23 -9.98
C ARG A 152 -3.51 6.63 -9.89
N GLU A 153 -2.21 6.79 -10.15
CA GLU A 153 -1.57 8.12 -10.21
C GLU A 153 -1.97 8.91 -11.46
N GLY A 154 -2.09 8.22 -12.61
CA GLY A 154 -2.57 8.81 -13.86
C GLY A 154 -4.07 9.12 -13.87
N VAL A 155 -4.87 8.37 -13.12
CA VAL A 155 -6.31 8.56 -12.95
C VAL A 155 -6.55 9.57 -11.82
N ARG A 156 -6.17 10.82 -12.10
CA ARG A 156 -6.94 11.97 -11.59
C ARG A 156 -8.23 12.07 -12.40
N VAL A 157 -9.11 11.06 -12.29
CA VAL A 157 -10.46 11.24 -12.81
C VAL A 157 -11.11 12.28 -11.92
N ALA A 158 -11.42 13.42 -12.53
CA ALA A 158 -12.22 14.47 -11.91
C ALA A 158 -13.43 13.81 -11.24
N ALA A 159 -13.49 13.89 -9.91
CA ALA A 159 -14.58 13.33 -9.14
C ALA A 159 -15.89 13.97 -9.64
N GLY A 160 -16.69 13.20 -10.39
CA GLY A 160 -18.00 13.63 -10.87
C GLY A 160 -18.25 13.64 -12.38
N GLY A 161 -17.38 13.06 -13.22
CA GLY A 161 -17.73 12.84 -14.62
C GLY A 161 -18.55 11.57 -14.82
N HIS A 162 -19.85 11.67 -15.12
CA HIS A 162 -20.58 10.54 -15.71
C HIS A 162 -20.05 10.30 -17.13
N ILE A 163 -19.63 9.07 -17.40
CA ILE A 163 -19.24 8.64 -18.75
C ILE A 163 -20.51 8.42 -19.56
N GLY A 164 -20.81 9.34 -20.48
CA GLY A 164 -21.84 9.16 -21.50
C GLY A 164 -21.21 8.74 -22.83
N TYR A 165 -21.80 7.75 -23.50
CA TYR A 165 -21.43 7.43 -24.88
C TYR A 165 -22.04 8.49 -25.81
N GLY A 166 -21.19 9.18 -26.57
CA GLY A 166 -21.61 10.03 -27.67
C GLY A 166 -21.85 9.21 -28.95
N ALA A 167 -22.61 9.77 -29.89
CA ALA A 167 -22.75 9.16 -31.22
C ALA A 167 -21.38 9.09 -31.92
N LEU A 168 -21.16 8.04 -32.72
CA LEU A 168 -19.89 7.72 -33.40
C LEU A 168 -18.71 7.31 -32.50
N GLY A 169 -18.95 6.73 -31.33
CA GLY A 169 -17.87 6.12 -30.52
C GLY A 169 -16.96 7.13 -29.82
N SER A 170 -17.37 8.40 -29.76
CA SER A 170 -16.71 9.42 -28.95
C SER A 170 -17.16 9.34 -27.48
N THR A 171 -16.21 9.45 -26.56
CA THR A 171 -16.51 9.55 -25.13
C THR A 171 -16.61 11.02 -24.75
N VAL A 172 -17.78 11.46 -24.26
CA VAL A 172 -17.98 12.83 -23.79
C VAL A 172 -17.95 12.81 -22.27
N VAL A 173 -16.92 13.43 -21.68
CA VAL A 173 -16.84 13.64 -20.23
C VAL A 173 -17.35 15.04 -19.93
N ARG A 174 -18.54 15.16 -19.32
CA ARG A 174 -19.00 16.44 -18.76
C ARG A 174 -18.69 16.48 -17.27
N ALA A 175 -17.75 17.33 -16.88
CA ALA A 175 -17.59 17.72 -15.49
C ALA A 175 -18.75 18.67 -15.08
N PRO A 176 -19.26 18.62 -13.84
CA PRO A 176 -20.23 19.59 -13.38
C PRO A 176 -19.57 20.99 -13.44
N PRO A 177 -20.12 21.92 -14.23
CA PRO A 177 -19.53 23.25 -14.31
C PRO A 177 -19.78 23.97 -12.97
N LEU A 178 -18.86 24.86 -12.60
CA LEU A 178 -19.03 25.84 -11.51
C LEU A 178 -18.75 25.37 -10.07
N ASN A 179 -17.76 24.49 -9.83
CA ASN A 179 -17.23 24.32 -8.48
C ASN A 179 -15.89 25.08 -8.28
N PRO A 180 -15.89 26.20 -7.54
CA PRO A 180 -14.70 27.03 -7.35
C PRO A 180 -13.56 26.31 -6.59
N HIS A 181 -13.90 25.32 -5.75
CA HIS A 181 -12.92 24.59 -4.95
C HIS A 181 -12.07 23.62 -5.76
N PHE A 182 -12.59 23.12 -6.88
CA PHE A 182 -11.88 22.14 -7.72
C PHE A 182 -11.20 22.77 -8.94
N TYR A 183 -11.75 23.88 -9.46
CA TYR A 183 -11.34 24.43 -10.77
C TYR A 183 -10.93 25.92 -10.73
N GLY A 184 -10.76 26.50 -9.53
CA GLY A 184 -10.34 27.90 -9.35
C GLY A 184 -11.48 28.91 -9.51
N PRO A 185 -11.20 30.23 -9.60
CA PRO A 185 -12.24 31.25 -9.67
C PRO A 185 -13.17 31.08 -10.89
N VAL A 186 -14.48 31.17 -10.67
CA VAL A 186 -15.52 30.94 -11.69
C VAL A 186 -15.35 31.84 -12.91
N ALA A 187 -14.86 33.07 -12.73
CA ALA A 187 -14.58 34.00 -13.83
C ALA A 187 -13.60 33.42 -14.87
N ASN A 188 -12.58 32.67 -14.43
CA ASN A 188 -11.61 32.05 -15.32
C ASN A 188 -12.17 30.79 -16.00
N GLN A 189 -13.11 30.11 -15.35
CA GLN A 189 -13.77 28.92 -15.90
C GLN A 189 -14.72 29.29 -17.04
N ILE A 190 -15.42 30.43 -16.92
CA ILE A 190 -16.38 30.92 -17.94
C ILE A 190 -15.65 31.44 -19.19
N ALA A 191 -14.44 31.98 -19.04
CA ALA A 191 -13.64 32.49 -20.16
C ALA A 191 -13.22 31.41 -21.18
N HIS A 192 -13.32 30.14 -20.82
CA HIS A 192 -12.92 28.99 -21.64
C HIS A 192 -14.10 28.14 -22.14
N LEU A 193 -15.35 28.60 -21.91
CA LEU A 193 -16.53 27.98 -22.50
C LEU A 193 -16.69 28.46 -23.96
N PRO A 194 -16.97 27.55 -24.93
CA PRO A 194 -17.20 27.92 -26.33
C PRO A 194 -18.49 28.73 -26.53
#